data_AF-A0A8T5BA92-F1
#
_entry.id   AF-A0A8T5BA92-F1
#
_cell.length_a   1.000
_cell.length_b   1.000
_cell.length_c   1.000
_cell.angle_alpha   90.00
_cell.angle_beta   90.00
_cell.angle_gamma   90.00
#
_symmetry.space_group_name_H-M   'P 1'
#
loop_
_entity.id
_entity.type
_entity.pdbx_description
1 polymer ?
#
loop_
_entity_poly.entity_id
_entity_poly.type
_entity_poly.pdbx_seq_one_letter_code
_entity_poly.pdbx_strand_id
1 'polypeptide(L)'
;MSSKSRGRMGKKTGFRRLGLVLLSSTIALSLLIVVIYFQRSGSGPKTKPKALIVDGLLHHPNQGFIEEASRLLVEAGFEVDVVGAEGVTVEFYRLLPSRGYRLIILRVHAGPVYRHLPGGGKIAEGTVLFTTEVYDEKRYVDLQAAGLLAVARIYGRPEVSYFAVPPWFFEEASTGRFENSTVILDSCYGFYYEAPYIMAEAFLYKGAKAFIGWDGEVQAEHTDRAVLELLRALLVERLSVKEAVDRVMKLVGPDPYYRSIMLYHPPEAASMRLKPVEGS
;
A
#
# COMPACT_ATOMS: atom_id res chain seq x y z
N MET A 1 -49.31 87.70 13.73
CA MET A 1 -47.99 87.28 14.27
C MET A 1 -48.05 85.80 14.63
N SER A 2 -46.97 85.09 14.31
CA SER A 2 -46.85 83.64 14.14
C SER A 2 -46.87 82.85 15.47
N SER A 3 -47.62 81.75 15.49
CA SER A 3 -47.49 80.64 16.45
C SER A 3 -46.62 79.55 15.80
N LYS A 4 -45.50 79.20 16.44
CA LYS A 4 -44.60 78.10 16.03
C LYS A 4 -44.81 76.91 16.96
N SER A 5 -45.18 75.77 16.39
CA SER A 5 -45.20 74.47 17.05
C SER A 5 -43.78 73.91 17.25
N ARG A 6 -43.55 73.28 18.41
CA ARG A 6 -42.35 72.50 18.72
C ARG A 6 -42.53 71.06 18.22
N GLY A 7 -41.76 70.65 17.21
CA GLY A 7 -41.61 69.26 16.79
C GLY A 7 -40.42 68.59 17.50
N ARG A 8 -40.65 67.43 18.12
CA ARG A 8 -39.66 66.60 18.82
C ARG A 8 -39.43 65.32 18.00
N MET A 9 -38.27 65.14 17.36
CA MET A 9 -37.80 63.88 16.73
C MET A 9 -36.30 64.01 16.38
N GLY A 10 -35.42 63.02 16.54
CA GLY A 10 -35.58 61.63 16.99
C GLY A 10 -34.25 61.03 17.49
N LYS A 11 -34.35 60.02 18.37
CA LYS A 11 -33.25 59.22 18.95
C LYS A 11 -33.33 57.73 18.54
N LYS A 12 -33.79 57.42 17.32
CA LYS A 12 -34.08 56.02 16.88
C LYS A 12 -32.93 55.31 16.14
N THR A 13 -31.83 55.99 15.82
CA THR A 13 -30.74 55.44 14.97
C THR A 13 -29.63 54.74 15.75
N GLY A 14 -29.35 55.14 16.99
CA GLY A 14 -28.27 54.55 17.81
C GLY A 14 -28.56 53.11 18.28
N PHE A 15 -29.79 52.83 18.70
CA PHE A 15 -30.19 51.52 19.23
C PHE A 15 -30.18 50.41 18.16
N ARG A 16 -30.51 50.73 16.90
CA ARG A 16 -30.49 49.73 15.80
C ARG A 16 -29.07 49.32 15.44
N ARG A 17 -28.11 50.26 15.46
CA ARG A 17 -26.69 49.96 15.19
C ARG A 17 -26.05 49.14 16.31
N LEU A 18 -26.37 49.43 17.57
CA LEU A 18 -25.86 48.65 18.71
C LEU A 18 -26.42 47.22 18.73
N GLY A 19 -27.71 47.05 18.42
CA GLY A 19 -28.33 45.72 18.30
C GLY A 19 -27.75 44.87 17.17
N LEU A 20 -27.43 45.48 16.02
CA LEU A 20 -26.78 44.79 14.89
C LEU A 20 -25.34 44.35 15.21
N VAL A 21 -24.59 45.14 15.97
CA VAL A 21 -23.21 44.79 16.40
C VAL A 21 -23.22 43.68 17.45
N LEU A 22 -24.18 43.67 18.37
CA LEU A 22 -24.34 42.60 19.37
C LEU A 22 -24.83 41.29 18.73
N LEU A 23 -25.66 41.37 17.67
CA LEU A 23 -26.10 40.20 16.93
C LEU A 23 -24.97 39.62 16.05
N SER A 24 -24.13 40.46 15.43
CA SER A 24 -23.00 39.97 14.65
C SER A 24 -21.90 39.35 15.51
N SER A 25 -21.64 39.89 16.71
CA SER A 25 -20.65 39.34 17.63
C SER A 25 -21.07 37.98 18.21
N THR A 26 -22.35 37.79 18.51
CA THR A 26 -22.90 36.51 18.99
C THR A 26 -22.88 35.43 17.90
N ILE A 27 -23.20 35.79 16.65
CA ILE A 27 -23.09 34.86 15.51
C ILE A 27 -21.63 34.47 15.27
N ALA A 28 -20.70 35.42 15.30
CA ALA A 28 -19.27 35.15 15.12
C ALA A 28 -18.71 34.24 16.23
N LEU A 29 -19.11 34.48 17.49
CA LEU A 29 -18.71 33.64 18.62
C LEU A 29 -19.31 32.23 18.52
N SER A 30 -20.56 32.11 18.07
CA SER A 30 -21.22 30.81 17.87
C SER A 30 -20.56 30.01 16.75
N LEU A 31 -20.22 30.65 15.63
CA LEU A 31 -19.46 30.05 14.53
C LEU A 31 -18.07 29.60 14.98
N LEU A 32 -17.39 30.41 15.80
CA LEU A 32 -16.08 30.07 16.34
C LEU A 32 -16.16 28.84 17.27
N ILE A 33 -17.17 28.77 18.13
CA ILE A 33 -17.42 27.61 19.00
C ILE A 33 -17.72 26.36 18.16
N VAL A 34 -18.50 26.48 17.09
CA VAL A 34 -18.79 25.38 16.16
C VAL A 34 -17.51 24.92 15.45
N VAL A 35 -16.67 25.84 14.97
CA VAL A 35 -15.37 25.49 14.36
C VAL A 35 -14.45 24.79 15.36
N ILE A 36 -14.36 25.28 16.60
CA ILE A 36 -13.57 24.64 17.66
C ILE A 36 -14.15 23.27 18.04
N TYR A 37 -15.48 23.14 18.06
CA TYR A 37 -16.16 21.88 18.34
C TYR A 37 -15.92 20.87 17.22
N PHE A 38 -15.99 21.26 15.95
CA PHE A 38 -15.65 20.39 14.82
C PHE A 38 -14.15 20.06 14.76
N GLN A 39 -13.27 20.98 15.15
CA GLN A 39 -11.84 20.72 15.29
C GLN A 39 -11.53 19.75 16.44
N ARG A 40 -12.28 19.82 17.55
CA ARG A 40 -12.13 18.90 18.70
C ARG A 40 -12.85 17.56 18.52
N SER A 41 -13.97 17.53 17.79
CA SER A 41 -14.77 16.33 17.55
C SER A 41 -14.14 15.35 16.54
N GLY A 42 -12.97 15.67 16.00
CA GLY A 42 -12.15 14.78 15.16
C GLY A 42 -11.35 13.72 15.92
N SER A 43 -11.37 13.70 17.26
CA SER A 43 -10.68 12.68 18.06
C SER A 43 -11.62 11.52 18.43
N GLY A 44 -11.98 10.70 17.44
CA GLY A 44 -12.26 9.29 17.74
C GLY A 44 -10.96 8.61 18.20
N PRO A 45 -11.02 7.43 18.84
CA PRO A 45 -9.81 6.68 19.15
C PRO A 45 -9.00 6.50 17.85
N LYS A 46 -7.76 7.02 17.81
CA LYS A 46 -6.84 6.81 16.68
C LYS A 46 -6.55 5.31 16.63
N THR A 47 -7.20 4.60 15.71
CA THR A 47 -6.88 3.19 15.47
C THR A 47 -5.46 3.11 14.92
N LYS A 48 -4.66 2.16 15.43
CA LYS A 48 -3.32 1.93 14.90
C LYS A 48 -3.45 1.50 13.43
N PRO A 49 -2.60 2.00 12.51
CA PRO A 49 -2.53 1.49 11.16
C PRO A 49 -2.07 0.04 11.20
N LYS A 50 -2.60 -0.75 10.28
CA LYS A 50 -2.23 -2.15 10.16
C LYS A 50 -1.10 -2.33 9.15
N ALA A 51 -0.18 -3.24 9.46
CA ALA A 51 0.80 -3.77 8.52
C ALA A 51 0.60 -5.27 8.37
N LEU A 52 0.88 -5.79 7.18
CA LEU A 52 0.79 -7.21 6.87
C LEU A 52 2.15 -7.74 6.41
N ILE A 53 2.58 -8.84 7.00
CA ILE A 53 3.65 -9.69 6.46
C ILE A 53 2.99 -10.95 5.88
N VAL A 54 3.26 -11.23 4.61
CA VAL A 54 2.82 -12.46 3.94
C VAL A 54 4.06 -13.28 3.66
N ASP A 55 4.15 -14.48 4.23
CA ASP A 55 5.26 -15.41 4.03
C ASP A 55 4.79 -16.66 3.29
N GLY A 56 4.83 -16.60 1.97
CA GLY A 56 4.51 -17.71 1.06
C GLY A 56 5.75 -18.40 0.48
N LEU A 57 6.96 -18.02 0.88
CA LEU A 57 8.21 -18.55 0.34
C LEU A 57 8.60 -19.89 1.01
N LEU A 58 7.75 -20.90 0.83
CA LEU A 58 7.81 -22.23 1.47
C LEU A 58 9.18 -22.91 1.45
N HIS A 59 9.97 -22.68 0.41
CA HIS A 59 11.26 -23.36 0.21
C HIS A 59 12.46 -22.62 0.80
N HIS A 60 12.24 -21.42 1.32
CA HIS A 60 13.24 -20.60 1.99
C HIS A 60 12.62 -20.04 3.27
N PRO A 61 12.26 -20.88 4.26
CA PRO A 61 11.69 -20.40 5.51
C PRO A 61 12.69 -19.49 6.24
N ASN A 62 12.22 -18.34 6.74
CA ASN A 62 13.08 -17.42 7.47
C ASN A 62 12.35 -16.78 8.65
N GLN A 63 12.26 -17.52 9.75
CA GLN A 63 11.62 -17.04 10.97
C GLN A 63 12.29 -15.77 11.54
N GLY A 64 13.61 -15.66 11.39
CA GLY A 64 14.35 -14.47 11.85
C GLY A 64 13.96 -13.21 11.08
N PHE A 65 13.69 -13.32 9.78
CA PHE A 65 13.13 -12.22 9.00
C PHE A 65 11.74 -11.81 9.53
N ILE A 66 10.84 -12.78 9.74
CA ILE A 66 9.47 -12.50 10.21
C ILE A 66 9.48 -11.81 11.58
N GLU A 67 10.30 -12.30 12.51
CA GLU A 67 10.44 -11.71 13.85
C GLU A 67 11.00 -10.29 13.81
N GLU A 68 12.08 -10.08 13.04
CA GLU A 68 12.71 -8.76 12.93
C GLU A 68 11.80 -7.75 12.22
N ALA A 69 11.17 -8.13 11.11
CA ALA A 69 10.22 -7.28 10.39
C ALA A 69 9.03 -6.93 11.28
N SER A 70 8.48 -7.91 12.00
CA SER A 70 7.39 -7.68 12.95
C SER A 70 7.80 -6.70 14.06
N ARG A 71 9.01 -6.85 14.62
CA ARG A 71 9.53 -5.94 15.64
C ARG A 71 9.63 -4.51 15.12
N LEU A 72 10.24 -4.30 13.95
CA LEU A 72 10.38 -2.97 13.34
C LEU A 72 9.02 -2.30 13.09
N LEU A 73 8.02 -3.07 12.65
CA LEU A 73 6.67 -2.57 12.43
C LEU A 73 5.96 -2.20 13.74
N VAL A 74 6.05 -3.05 14.77
CA VAL A 74 5.46 -2.79 16.10
C VAL A 74 6.10 -1.56 16.75
N GLU A 75 7.44 -1.45 16.71
CA GLU A 75 8.17 -0.29 17.23
C GLU A 75 7.80 1.01 16.50
N ALA A 76 7.43 0.92 15.22
CA ALA A 76 6.92 2.03 14.42
C ALA A 76 5.43 2.36 14.66
N GLY A 77 4.75 1.59 15.52
CA GLY A 77 3.37 1.83 15.96
C GLY A 77 2.29 1.10 15.16
N PHE A 78 2.67 0.14 14.30
CA PHE A 78 1.69 -0.66 13.55
C PHE A 78 1.09 -1.78 14.42
N GLU A 79 -0.16 -2.12 14.14
CA GLU A 79 -0.71 -3.45 14.44
C GLU A 79 -0.26 -4.38 13.31
N VAL A 80 0.34 -5.53 13.64
CA VAL A 80 0.99 -6.40 12.65
C VAL A 80 0.23 -7.72 12.55
N ASP A 81 -0.23 -8.03 11.34
CA ASP A 81 -0.72 -9.34 10.98
C ASP A 81 0.35 -10.11 10.22
N VAL A 82 0.44 -11.42 10.47
CA VAL A 82 1.33 -12.34 9.74
C VAL A 82 0.48 -13.44 9.12
N VAL A 83 0.65 -13.64 7.81
CA VAL A 83 0.03 -14.74 7.06
C VAL A 83 1.15 -15.68 6.64
N GLY A 84 1.16 -16.87 7.24
CA GLY A 84 2.04 -17.96 6.84
C GLY A 84 1.61 -18.60 5.53
N ALA A 85 2.43 -19.52 5.06
CA ALA A 85 2.29 -20.10 3.73
C ALA A 85 0.91 -20.72 3.49
N GLU A 86 0.35 -21.44 4.45
CA GLU A 86 -0.99 -22.03 4.37
C GLU A 86 -2.12 -21.02 4.11
N GLY A 87 -1.90 -19.74 4.44
CA GLY A 87 -2.86 -18.66 4.21
C GLY A 87 -2.72 -17.94 2.87
N VAL A 88 -1.67 -18.22 2.08
CA VAL A 88 -1.40 -17.55 0.79
C VAL A 88 -2.14 -18.24 -0.35
N THR A 89 -3.45 -18.03 -0.39
CA THR A 89 -4.38 -18.64 -1.36
C THR A 89 -4.83 -17.68 -2.47
N VAL A 90 -5.53 -18.19 -3.50
CA VAL A 90 -6.24 -17.37 -4.49
C VAL A 90 -7.23 -16.44 -3.80
N GLU A 91 -7.98 -16.95 -2.82
CA GLU A 91 -8.94 -16.16 -2.04
C GLU A 91 -8.24 -15.09 -1.18
N PHE A 92 -7.05 -15.38 -0.68
CA PHE A 92 -6.25 -14.38 0.02
C PHE A 92 -5.94 -13.19 -0.90
N TYR A 93 -5.39 -13.42 -2.10
CA TYR A 93 -5.13 -12.33 -3.04
C TYR A 93 -6.41 -11.62 -3.49
N ARG A 94 -7.53 -12.35 -3.62
CA ARG A 94 -8.83 -11.78 -3.96
C ARG A 94 -9.31 -10.78 -2.93
N LEU A 95 -9.07 -11.04 -1.65
CA LEU A 95 -9.51 -10.20 -0.54
C LEU A 95 -8.46 -9.20 -0.07
N LEU A 96 -7.19 -9.39 -0.42
CA LEU A 96 -6.06 -8.60 0.08
C LEU A 96 -6.29 -7.08 -0.02
N PRO A 97 -6.77 -6.51 -1.15
CA PRO A 97 -6.98 -5.07 -1.23
C PRO A 97 -8.01 -4.56 -0.22
N SER A 98 -9.04 -5.34 0.12
CA SER A 98 -10.11 -4.92 1.05
C SER A 98 -9.71 -4.86 2.53
N ARG A 99 -8.46 -5.20 2.90
CA ARG A 99 -8.07 -5.40 4.30
C ARG A 99 -7.54 -4.15 5.02
N GLY A 100 -7.40 -3.02 4.33
CA GLY A 100 -7.06 -1.72 4.95
C GLY A 100 -5.64 -1.64 5.53
N TYR A 101 -4.70 -2.44 5.02
CA TYR A 101 -3.29 -2.37 5.44
C TYR A 101 -2.62 -1.11 4.88
N ARG A 102 -1.80 -0.45 5.71
CA ARG A 102 -1.01 0.72 5.28
C ARG A 102 0.37 0.33 4.75
N LEU A 103 0.88 -0.82 5.16
CA LEU A 103 2.11 -1.42 4.66
C LEU A 103 1.90 -2.92 4.46
N ILE A 104 2.28 -3.44 3.31
CA ILE A 104 2.16 -4.87 2.97
C ILE A 104 3.54 -5.33 2.51
N ILE A 105 4.06 -6.39 3.12
CA ILE A 105 5.28 -7.08 2.72
C ILE A 105 4.86 -8.43 2.14
N LEU A 106 5.12 -8.64 0.86
CA LEU A 106 4.81 -9.86 0.13
C LEU A 106 6.09 -10.68 -0.08
N ARG A 107 6.39 -11.61 0.83
CA ARG A 107 7.50 -12.55 0.72
C ARG A 107 7.00 -13.84 0.08
N VAL A 108 7.07 -13.90 -1.25
CA VAL A 108 6.43 -14.96 -2.05
C VAL A 108 7.29 -15.32 -3.26
N HIS A 109 6.98 -16.43 -3.94
CA HIS A 109 7.52 -16.64 -5.28
C HIS A 109 6.80 -15.76 -6.30
N ALA A 110 7.53 -15.30 -7.31
CA ALA A 110 6.99 -14.66 -8.48
C ALA A 110 7.78 -15.05 -9.73
N GLY A 111 7.15 -14.93 -10.89
CA GLY A 111 7.75 -15.34 -12.16
C GLY A 111 7.14 -14.61 -13.34
N PRO A 112 7.84 -14.49 -14.46
CA PRO A 112 7.31 -13.83 -15.65
C PRO A 112 6.15 -14.62 -16.24
N VAL A 113 5.14 -13.92 -16.75
CA VAL A 113 4.03 -14.49 -17.51
C VAL A 113 4.09 -14.04 -18.96
N TYR A 114 3.79 -14.95 -19.88
CA TYR A 114 3.87 -14.70 -21.31
C TYR A 114 2.61 -15.17 -22.04
N ARG A 115 2.17 -14.37 -23.00
CA ARG A 115 1.22 -14.80 -24.01
C ARG A 115 1.96 -15.35 -25.22
N HIS A 116 1.58 -16.55 -25.62
CA HIS A 116 2.09 -17.20 -26.82
C HIS A 116 1.28 -16.75 -28.03
N LEU A 117 1.98 -16.30 -29.08
CA LEU A 117 1.38 -15.83 -30.32
C LEU A 117 1.26 -16.96 -31.35
N PRO A 118 0.27 -16.88 -32.26
CA PRO A 118 0.29 -17.69 -33.48
C PRO A 118 1.62 -17.49 -34.22
N GLY A 119 2.30 -18.59 -34.56
CA GLY A 119 3.61 -18.56 -35.22
C GLY A 119 4.83 -18.65 -34.29
N GLY A 120 4.63 -18.90 -32.99
CA GLY A 120 5.73 -19.29 -32.07
C GLY A 120 6.44 -18.14 -31.35
N GLY A 121 5.99 -16.90 -31.55
CA GLY A 121 6.45 -15.76 -30.73
C GLY A 121 5.84 -15.76 -29.33
N LYS A 122 6.46 -15.03 -28.40
CA LYS A 122 5.92 -14.76 -27.06
C LYS A 122 5.99 -13.28 -26.73
N ILE A 123 5.02 -12.77 -25.99
CA ILE A 123 5.01 -11.41 -25.43
C ILE A 123 4.96 -11.53 -23.91
N ALA A 124 5.86 -10.82 -23.22
CA ALA A 124 5.80 -10.69 -21.78
C ALA A 124 4.57 -9.87 -21.36
N GLU A 125 3.79 -10.40 -20.43
CA GLU A 125 2.59 -9.76 -19.89
C GLU A 125 2.75 -9.40 -18.40
N GLY A 126 3.99 -9.32 -17.95
CA GLY A 126 4.37 -8.92 -16.59
C GLY A 126 4.84 -10.11 -15.76
N THR A 127 4.45 -10.08 -14.48
CA THR A 127 4.85 -11.05 -13.46
C THR A 127 3.59 -11.65 -12.84
N VAL A 128 3.62 -12.91 -12.43
CA VAL A 128 2.59 -13.54 -11.60
C VAL A 128 3.10 -13.71 -10.17
N LEU A 129 2.22 -13.52 -9.18
CA LEU A 129 2.52 -13.85 -7.78
C LEU A 129 2.00 -15.25 -7.48
N PHE A 130 2.84 -16.10 -6.92
CA PHE A 130 2.47 -17.49 -6.65
C PHE A 130 1.61 -17.54 -5.39
N THR A 131 0.59 -18.40 -5.43
CA THR A 131 -0.04 -18.90 -4.22
C THR A 131 0.77 -20.10 -3.71
N THR A 132 0.44 -20.59 -2.52
CA THR A 132 0.96 -21.85 -1.98
C THR A 132 0.04 -23.02 -2.28
N GLU A 133 -1.03 -22.79 -3.04
CA GLU A 133 -2.01 -23.80 -3.40
C GLU A 133 -1.55 -24.56 -4.63
N VAL A 134 -1.42 -25.87 -4.49
CA VAL A 134 -1.20 -26.76 -5.64
C VAL A 134 -2.34 -26.56 -6.65
N TYR A 135 -1.94 -26.42 -7.90
CA TYR A 135 -2.86 -26.27 -9.02
C TYR A 135 -3.80 -27.50 -9.13
N ASP A 136 -5.08 -27.23 -9.31
CA ASP A 136 -6.11 -28.25 -9.52
C ASP A 136 -7.13 -27.75 -10.55
N GLU A 137 -7.27 -28.46 -11.67
CA GLU A 137 -8.20 -28.14 -12.75
C GLU A 137 -9.67 -28.05 -12.26
N LYS A 138 -10.01 -28.63 -11.11
CA LYS A 138 -11.37 -28.67 -10.55
C LYS A 138 -11.64 -27.54 -9.55
N ARG A 139 -10.65 -26.74 -9.16
CA ARG A 139 -10.80 -25.63 -8.21
C ARG A 139 -10.80 -24.28 -8.93
N TYR A 140 -11.58 -23.30 -8.47
CA TYR A 140 -11.62 -21.97 -9.11
C TYR A 140 -11.95 -22.01 -10.61
N VAL A 141 -12.80 -22.95 -11.05
CA VAL A 141 -13.07 -23.21 -12.48
C VAL A 141 -13.46 -21.94 -13.24
N ASP A 142 -14.29 -21.09 -12.64
CA ASP A 142 -14.71 -19.83 -13.27
C ASP A 142 -13.55 -18.84 -13.45
N LEU A 143 -12.65 -18.73 -12.47
CA LEU A 143 -11.46 -17.87 -12.57
C LEU A 143 -10.45 -18.42 -13.58
N GLN A 144 -10.30 -19.75 -13.64
CA GLN A 144 -9.47 -20.40 -14.66
C GLN A 144 -10.03 -20.19 -16.06
N ALA A 145 -11.33 -20.41 -16.25
CA ALA A 145 -12.01 -20.23 -17.54
C ALA A 145 -11.94 -18.77 -18.03
N ALA A 146 -11.96 -17.81 -17.11
CA ALA A 146 -11.78 -16.40 -17.41
C ALA A 146 -10.32 -15.97 -17.64
N GLY A 147 -9.33 -16.87 -17.51
CA GLY A 147 -7.92 -16.52 -17.67
C GLY A 147 -7.37 -15.63 -16.55
N LEU A 148 -8.04 -15.61 -15.39
CA LEU A 148 -7.66 -14.81 -14.22
C LEU A 148 -6.64 -15.51 -13.33
N LEU A 149 -6.30 -16.77 -13.62
CA LEU A 149 -5.27 -17.53 -12.91
C LEU A 149 -4.23 -18.04 -13.89
N ALA A 150 -2.98 -18.04 -13.45
CA ALA A 150 -1.87 -18.68 -14.13
C ALA A 150 -1.49 -19.99 -13.42
N VAL A 151 -0.81 -20.87 -14.17
CA VAL A 151 -0.18 -22.07 -13.64
C VAL A 151 1.32 -21.81 -13.55
N ALA A 152 1.86 -21.84 -12.35
CA ALA A 152 3.24 -21.49 -12.10
C ALA A 152 4.03 -22.67 -11.52
N ARG A 153 5.32 -22.74 -11.86
CA ARG A 153 6.23 -23.80 -11.39
C ARG A 153 7.49 -23.17 -10.81
N ILE A 154 7.95 -23.71 -9.70
CA ILE A 154 9.13 -23.21 -9.02
C ILE A 154 10.36 -23.85 -9.66
N TYR A 155 11.37 -23.03 -9.96
CA TYR A 155 12.63 -23.52 -10.52
C TYR A 155 13.29 -24.50 -9.54
N GLY A 156 13.69 -25.67 -10.03
CA GLY A 156 14.20 -26.77 -9.19
C GLY A 156 13.14 -27.67 -8.56
N ARG A 157 11.84 -27.36 -8.72
CA ARG A 157 10.70 -28.22 -8.34
C ARG A 157 9.62 -28.25 -9.45
N PRO A 158 9.97 -28.64 -10.69
CA PRO A 158 9.06 -28.56 -11.83
C PRO A 158 7.88 -29.55 -11.76
N GLU A 159 7.93 -30.53 -10.84
CA GLU A 159 6.91 -31.56 -10.64
C GLU A 159 5.64 -31.05 -9.97
N VAL A 160 5.71 -29.92 -9.27
CA VAL A 160 4.54 -29.29 -8.63
C VAL A 160 4.21 -27.99 -9.34
N SER A 161 2.97 -27.89 -9.79
CA SER A 161 2.38 -26.63 -10.28
C SER A 161 1.54 -25.99 -9.17
N TYR A 162 1.61 -24.67 -9.07
CA TYR A 162 0.83 -23.86 -8.14
C TYR A 162 -0.10 -22.93 -8.92
N PHE A 163 -1.20 -22.53 -8.28
CA PHE A 163 -1.93 -21.36 -8.76
C PHE A 163 -1.06 -20.10 -8.63
N ALA A 164 -1.22 -19.17 -9.55
CA ALA A 164 -0.60 -17.85 -9.45
C ALA A 164 -1.54 -16.78 -9.98
N VAL A 165 -1.43 -15.58 -9.42
CA VAL A 165 -2.26 -14.43 -9.79
C VAL A 165 -1.47 -13.48 -10.71
N PRO A 166 -1.91 -13.28 -11.97
CA PRO A 166 -1.32 -12.30 -12.87
C PRO A 166 -1.73 -10.86 -12.47
N PRO A 167 -1.14 -9.82 -13.08
CA PRO A 167 -1.44 -8.43 -12.71
C PRO A 167 -2.93 -8.08 -12.85
N TRP A 168 -3.58 -8.52 -13.92
CA TRP A 168 -5.00 -8.26 -14.19
C TRP A 168 -5.96 -8.92 -13.19
N PHE A 169 -5.51 -9.93 -12.44
CA PHE A 169 -6.33 -10.53 -11.36
C PHE A 169 -6.73 -9.48 -10.31
N PHE A 170 -5.84 -8.54 -10.00
CA PHE A 170 -6.16 -7.49 -9.03
C PHE A 170 -7.24 -6.55 -9.55
N GLU A 171 -7.25 -6.22 -10.84
CA GLU A 171 -8.31 -5.40 -11.42
C GLU A 171 -9.65 -6.15 -11.45
N GLU A 172 -9.65 -7.36 -12.01
CA GLU A 172 -10.87 -8.05 -12.44
C GLU A 172 -11.50 -8.96 -11.37
N ALA A 173 -10.68 -9.61 -10.53
CA ALA A 173 -11.16 -10.60 -9.57
C ALA A 173 -11.20 -10.08 -8.13
N SER A 174 -10.26 -9.20 -7.76
CA SER A 174 -10.09 -8.80 -6.36
C SER A 174 -11.11 -7.77 -5.88
N THR A 175 -11.43 -7.81 -4.59
CA THR A 175 -12.43 -6.95 -3.94
C THR A 175 -11.75 -5.85 -3.12
N GLY A 176 -12.34 -4.65 -3.11
CA GLY A 176 -11.86 -3.51 -2.33
C GLY A 176 -10.71 -2.75 -3.01
N ARG A 177 -9.95 -1.99 -2.22
CA ARG A 177 -8.82 -1.18 -2.70
C ARG A 177 -7.74 -1.13 -1.64
N PHE A 178 -6.48 -1.08 -2.03
CA PHE A 178 -5.34 -0.98 -1.10
C PHE A 178 -5.29 0.32 -0.25
N GLU A 179 -6.27 1.22 -0.28
CA GLU A 179 -6.37 2.39 0.62
C GLU A 179 -5.06 3.17 0.86
N ASN A 180 -4.27 3.41 -0.18
CA ASN A 180 -2.94 4.03 -0.12
C ASN A 180 -1.89 3.21 0.66
N SER A 181 -1.92 1.87 0.55
CA SER A 181 -0.85 0.99 1.03
C SER A 181 0.48 1.32 0.36
N THR A 182 1.57 1.14 1.10
CA THR A 182 2.87 0.86 0.49
C THR A 182 3.03 -0.65 0.39
N VAL A 183 3.40 -1.15 -0.78
CA VAL A 183 3.61 -2.58 -1.04
C VAL A 183 5.10 -2.81 -1.27
N ILE A 184 5.68 -3.73 -0.51
CA ILE A 184 7.04 -4.21 -0.68
C ILE A 184 6.93 -5.64 -1.18
N LEU A 185 7.33 -5.89 -2.41
CA LEU A 185 7.42 -7.22 -2.99
C LEU A 185 8.82 -7.78 -2.73
N ASP A 186 8.90 -8.64 -1.73
CA ASP A 186 10.07 -9.40 -1.34
C ASP A 186 10.14 -10.71 -2.16
N SER A 187 10.42 -10.52 -3.46
CA SER A 187 10.42 -11.58 -4.48
C SER A 187 11.24 -11.15 -5.69
N CYS A 188 11.59 -12.13 -6.54
CA CYS A 188 12.04 -11.87 -7.90
C CYS A 188 10.98 -11.09 -8.70
N TYR A 189 11.45 -10.39 -9.74
CA TYR A 189 10.64 -9.86 -10.85
C TYR A 189 9.53 -8.86 -10.47
N GLY A 190 9.70 -8.07 -9.42
CA GLY A 190 8.77 -6.97 -9.13
C GLY A 190 8.69 -5.92 -10.26
N PHE A 191 9.80 -5.69 -10.95
CA PHE A 191 9.91 -4.83 -12.14
C PHE A 191 10.53 -5.61 -13.31
N TYR A 192 9.86 -6.67 -13.77
CA TYR A 192 10.37 -7.54 -14.82
C TYR A 192 10.81 -6.79 -16.08
N TYR A 193 12.06 -6.99 -16.52
CA TYR A 193 12.69 -6.16 -17.56
C TYR A 193 11.97 -6.10 -18.92
N GLU A 194 11.28 -7.17 -19.37
CA GLU A 194 10.53 -7.16 -20.65
C GLU A 194 9.17 -6.48 -20.56
N ALA A 195 8.63 -6.36 -19.35
CA ALA A 195 7.32 -5.80 -19.07
C ALA A 195 7.37 -5.03 -17.74
N PRO A 196 8.22 -3.98 -17.65
CA PRO A 196 8.45 -3.28 -16.41
C PRO A 196 7.16 -2.58 -15.98
N TYR A 197 6.99 -2.43 -14.67
CA TYR A 197 5.87 -1.74 -14.03
C TYR A 197 4.49 -2.41 -14.14
N ILE A 198 4.23 -3.43 -14.99
CA ILE A 198 2.87 -3.99 -15.13
C ILE A 198 2.31 -4.46 -13.78
N MET A 199 3.10 -5.19 -12.99
CA MET A 199 2.68 -5.63 -11.66
C MET A 199 2.48 -4.42 -10.73
N ALA A 200 3.44 -3.49 -10.68
CA ALA A 200 3.32 -2.30 -9.85
C ALA A 200 2.05 -1.50 -10.19
N GLU A 201 1.78 -1.26 -11.47
CA GLU A 201 0.60 -0.54 -11.96
C GLU A 201 -0.70 -1.25 -11.60
N ALA A 202 -0.75 -2.58 -11.62
CA ALA A 202 -1.94 -3.30 -11.14
C ALA A 202 -2.24 -3.01 -9.66
N PHE A 203 -1.21 -2.95 -8.81
CA PHE A 203 -1.38 -2.55 -7.40
C PHE A 203 -1.77 -1.08 -7.26
N LEU A 204 -1.09 -0.17 -7.98
CA LEU A 204 -1.39 1.27 -7.96
C LEU A 204 -2.82 1.56 -8.42
N TYR A 205 -3.23 0.97 -9.54
CA TYR A 205 -4.58 1.08 -10.06
C TYR A 205 -5.61 0.59 -9.03
N LYS A 206 -5.31 -0.51 -8.32
CA LYS A 206 -6.13 -1.01 -7.21
C LYS A 206 -6.00 -0.18 -5.91
N GLY A 207 -5.31 0.96 -5.93
CA GLY A 207 -5.28 1.95 -4.85
C GLY A 207 -4.05 1.89 -3.96
N ALA A 208 -2.98 1.18 -4.34
CA ALA A 208 -1.71 1.28 -3.65
C ALA A 208 -1.07 2.65 -3.95
N LYS A 209 -0.29 3.15 -3.00
CA LYS A 209 0.39 4.44 -3.12
C LYS A 209 1.83 4.31 -3.62
N ALA A 210 2.47 3.20 -3.30
CA ALA A 210 3.81 2.88 -3.77
C ALA A 210 3.99 1.36 -3.81
N PHE A 211 4.84 0.93 -4.73
CA PHE A 211 5.29 -0.43 -4.91
C PHE A 211 6.81 -0.44 -4.95
N ILE A 212 7.45 -1.33 -4.19
CA ILE A 212 8.91 -1.47 -4.07
C ILE A 212 9.26 -2.94 -4.31
N GLY A 213 10.32 -3.22 -5.06
CA GLY A 213 10.71 -4.59 -5.41
C GLY A 213 11.94 -4.64 -6.32
N TRP A 214 12.28 -5.83 -6.81
CA TRP A 214 13.47 -6.07 -7.63
C TRP A 214 13.16 -6.08 -9.14
N ASP A 215 14.10 -5.65 -9.97
CA ASP A 215 13.98 -5.65 -11.44
C ASP A 215 14.22 -7.02 -12.12
N GLY A 216 14.66 -8.02 -11.34
CA GLY A 216 14.94 -9.36 -11.83
C GLY A 216 15.00 -10.39 -10.72
N GLU A 217 15.81 -11.43 -10.91
CA GLU A 217 16.02 -12.47 -9.92
C GLU A 217 16.81 -11.97 -8.72
N VAL A 218 16.53 -12.52 -7.55
CA VAL A 218 17.23 -12.18 -6.31
C VAL A 218 17.31 -13.43 -5.44
N GLN A 219 18.44 -13.62 -4.75
CA GLN A 219 18.60 -14.70 -3.78
C GLN A 219 17.71 -14.42 -2.56
N ALA A 220 17.04 -15.45 -2.04
CA ALA A 220 16.11 -15.33 -0.91
C ALA A 220 16.74 -14.62 0.30
N GLU A 221 17.95 -15.04 0.71
CA GLU A 221 18.64 -14.43 1.84
C GLU A 221 19.13 -13.01 1.55
N HIS A 222 19.33 -12.65 0.28
CA HIS A 222 19.73 -11.30 -0.11
C HIS A 222 18.55 -10.34 -0.05
N THR A 223 17.39 -10.73 -0.59
CA THR A 223 16.18 -9.93 -0.53
C THR A 223 15.67 -9.74 0.90
N ASP A 224 15.69 -10.79 1.73
CA ASP A 224 15.31 -10.70 3.15
C ASP A 224 16.14 -9.61 3.87
N ARG A 225 17.47 -9.62 3.69
CA ARG A 225 18.36 -8.60 4.28
C ARG A 225 18.08 -7.20 3.75
N ALA A 226 17.86 -7.07 2.44
CA ALA A 226 17.55 -5.80 1.80
C ALA A 226 16.23 -5.21 2.30
N VAL A 227 15.20 -6.03 2.46
CA VAL A 227 13.89 -5.61 2.96
C VAL A 227 13.97 -5.23 4.44
N LEU A 228 14.74 -5.94 5.28
CA LEU A 228 14.96 -5.50 6.66
C LEU A 228 15.66 -4.14 6.75
N GLU A 229 16.67 -3.90 5.90
CA GLU A 229 17.33 -2.59 5.82
C GLU A 229 16.37 -1.51 5.31
N LEU A 230 15.53 -1.84 4.32
CA LEU A 230 14.48 -0.96 3.80
C LEU A 230 13.49 -0.57 4.91
N LEU A 231 13.05 -1.54 5.73
CA LEU A 231 12.15 -1.29 6.85
C LEU A 231 12.81 -0.40 7.91
N ARG A 232 14.08 -0.62 8.27
CA ARG A 232 14.81 0.27 9.18
C ARG A 232 14.86 1.70 8.64
N ALA A 233 15.23 1.85 7.37
CA ALA A 233 15.32 3.14 6.71
C ALA A 233 13.96 3.88 6.69
N LEU A 234 12.88 3.18 6.31
CA LEU A 234 11.55 3.77 6.20
C LEU A 234 10.89 4.06 7.55
N LEU A 235 11.04 3.17 8.54
CA LEU A 235 10.27 3.18 9.78
C LEU A 235 11.01 3.83 10.94
N VAL A 236 12.31 3.51 11.09
CA VAL A 236 13.13 3.96 12.22
C VAL A 236 13.82 5.27 11.88
N GLU A 237 14.56 5.31 10.76
CA GLU A 237 15.25 6.51 10.29
C GLU A 237 14.29 7.51 9.61
N ARG A 238 13.07 7.05 9.30
CA ARG A 238 11.99 7.84 8.69
C ARG A 238 12.36 8.45 7.34
N LEU A 239 13.27 7.81 6.60
CA LEU A 239 13.71 8.21 5.27
C LEU A 239 12.54 8.21 4.28
N SER A 240 12.65 9.01 3.21
CA SER A 240 11.73 8.92 2.09
C SER A 240 11.92 7.59 1.35
N VAL A 241 10.95 7.18 0.51
CA VAL A 241 11.10 5.95 -0.30
C VAL A 241 12.38 5.97 -1.12
N LYS A 242 12.70 7.10 -1.77
CA LYS A 242 13.94 7.21 -2.54
C LYS A 242 15.17 7.08 -1.65
N GLU A 243 15.22 7.83 -0.54
CA GLU A 243 16.34 7.78 0.40
C GLU A 243 16.53 6.37 0.98
N ALA A 244 15.44 5.65 1.26
CA ALA A 244 15.46 4.29 1.78
C ALA A 244 15.93 3.27 0.73
N VAL A 245 15.47 3.36 -0.52
CA VAL A 245 15.97 2.50 -1.59
C VAL A 245 17.45 2.80 -1.89
N ASP A 246 17.84 4.07 -1.94
CA ASP A 246 19.26 4.47 -2.10
C ASP A 246 20.12 3.92 -0.95
N ARG A 247 19.60 3.93 0.29
CA ARG A 247 20.25 3.38 1.49
C ARG A 247 20.48 1.88 1.36
N VAL A 248 19.46 1.12 0.93
CA VAL A 248 19.56 -0.32 0.65
C VAL A 248 20.61 -0.59 -0.43
N MET A 249 20.54 0.13 -1.56
CA MET A 249 21.48 -0.04 -2.66
C MET A 249 22.92 0.37 -2.30
N LYS A 250 23.10 1.25 -1.31
CA LYS A 250 24.43 1.63 -0.80
C LYS A 250 25.00 0.59 0.16
N LEU A 251 24.19 -0.01 1.03
CA LEU A 251 24.67 -0.94 2.06
C LEU A 251 24.65 -2.40 1.64
N VAL A 252 23.52 -2.83 1.10
CA VAL A 252 23.27 -4.22 0.72
C VAL A 252 23.70 -4.42 -0.73
N GLY A 253 23.39 -3.45 -1.58
CA GLY A 253 23.78 -3.46 -2.99
C GLY A 253 22.92 -4.37 -3.87
N PRO A 254 23.24 -4.44 -5.17
CA PRO A 254 22.60 -5.36 -6.10
C PRO A 254 22.74 -6.80 -5.63
N ASP A 255 21.84 -7.67 -6.09
CA ASP A 255 22.02 -9.10 -5.89
C ASP A 255 23.40 -9.54 -6.40
N PRO A 256 24.20 -10.27 -5.61
CA PRO A 256 25.58 -10.57 -5.98
C PRO A 256 25.68 -11.54 -7.16
N TYR A 257 24.66 -12.38 -7.39
CA TYR A 257 24.62 -13.36 -8.47
C TYR A 257 23.88 -12.81 -9.70
N TYR A 258 22.66 -12.33 -9.51
CA TYR A 258 21.76 -11.89 -10.56
C TYR A 258 21.95 -10.43 -10.98
N ARG A 259 22.65 -9.65 -10.15
CA ARG A 259 22.93 -8.21 -10.39
C ARG A 259 21.68 -7.32 -10.42
N SER A 260 20.52 -7.86 -10.08
CA SER A 260 19.27 -7.12 -9.95
C SER A 260 19.35 -6.05 -8.87
N ILE A 261 18.58 -4.99 -9.06
CA ILE A 261 18.53 -3.82 -8.18
C ILE A 261 17.11 -3.60 -7.65
N MET A 262 17.03 -3.02 -6.45
CA MET A 262 15.76 -2.63 -5.86
C MET A 262 15.31 -1.28 -6.43
N LEU A 263 14.04 -1.23 -6.86
CA LEU A 263 13.38 -0.07 -7.44
C LEU A 263 12.09 0.23 -6.71
N TYR A 264 11.49 1.37 -7.03
CA TYR A 264 10.16 1.76 -6.57
C TYR A 264 9.36 2.44 -7.67
N HIS A 265 8.04 2.40 -7.53
CA HIS A 265 7.08 3.03 -8.43
C HIS A 265 5.84 3.50 -7.66
N PRO A 266 5.21 4.63 -8.00
CA PRO A 266 5.57 5.53 -9.10
C PRO A 266 6.69 6.51 -8.72
N PRO A 267 7.31 7.24 -9.67
CA PRO A 267 8.37 8.20 -9.36
C PRO A 267 7.96 9.25 -8.31
N GLU A 268 6.69 9.64 -8.26
CA GLU A 268 6.13 10.57 -7.29
C GLU A 268 6.22 10.06 -5.85
N ALA A 269 6.32 8.73 -5.66
CA ALA A 269 6.56 8.14 -4.35
C ALA A 269 7.95 8.46 -3.79
N ALA A 270 8.89 8.98 -4.59
CA ALA A 270 10.26 9.29 -4.15
C ALA A 270 10.33 10.15 -2.87
N SER A 271 9.43 11.12 -2.74
CA SER A 271 9.35 12.03 -1.59
C SER A 271 8.46 11.51 -0.46
N MET A 272 7.74 10.41 -0.67
CA MET A 272 6.85 9.83 0.32
C MET A 272 7.64 9.33 1.52
N ARG A 273 7.17 9.67 2.72
CA ARG A 273 7.60 9.07 3.99
C ARG A 273 6.44 8.28 4.58
N LEU A 274 6.73 7.13 5.20
CA LEU A 274 5.74 6.42 5.99
C LEU A 274 5.47 7.25 7.25
N LYS A 275 4.25 7.79 7.38
CA LYS A 275 3.90 8.62 8.53
C LYS A 275 3.88 7.74 9.78
N PRO A 276 4.57 8.13 10.87
CA PRO A 276 4.37 7.51 12.16
C PRO A 276 2.91 7.67 12.60
N VAL A 277 2.45 6.72 13.38
CA VAL A 277 1.25 6.93 14.21
C VAL A 277 1.66 7.88 15.31
N GLU A 278 1.17 9.10 15.29
CA GLU A 278 1.34 10.00 16.42
C GLU A 278 0.56 9.47 17.62
N GLY A 279 1.30 8.94 18.60
CA GLY A 279 0.97 8.92 20.02
C GLY A 279 -0.22 8.06 20.43
N SER A 280 0.09 6.89 21.00
CA SER A 280 -0.67 6.32 22.12
C SER A 280 -0.47 7.14 23.38
#